data_AF-A0AAJ7CGV8-F1
#
_entry.id   AF-A0AAJ7CGV8-F1
#
_cell.length_a   1.000
_cell.length_b   1.000
_cell.length_c   1.000
_cell.angle_alpha   90.00
_cell.angle_beta   90.00
_cell.angle_gamma   90.00
#
_symmetry.space_group_name_H-M   'P 1'
#
loop_
_entity.id
_entity.type
_entity.pdbx_description
1 polymer ?
#
loop_
_entity_poly.entity_id
_entity_poly.type
_entity_poly.pdbx_seq_one_letter_code
_entity_poly.pdbx_strand_id
1 'polypeptide(L)'
;MHKYVPQIKMDYSHFKTDVSKRRRSAATRELTKIAYAAPHNVISLAEGMPNEETFPFVEMRVKLNDGSSFVLEGEELGAALQYIPSQGYPLLLQAMREFQRKAHSPPLWESRDIVVVSGGQDGLSKALEAIIGPGDPVLVQDPFYPGAGVVIAPHLVELIPVVQDDFGIDPIGLRETLRSRRYSGKKMPKIMYINATGANPTGTVLSLERRKEIYRIACEYNFLILDDDPYHFMYFTEEAPKSFLSLDTEGRVIRLDSFSKVLSSGLRLGFITAAAPLVASIELHMQSSHLHAPTLSQVIAYKLLKIWGYEKMMEHFRRIRLFYKQRRDLIAGLAKKHLHGLAEFSLPSAGFFLWIKVWGIKDTWKMVMQRGVTHGVLMAPGAAFMADPSQPCNAIRASFAKASYEEMDLALERLAILIREELVLGDSITDSEI
;
A
#
# COMPACT_ATOMS: atom_id res chain seq x y z
N MET A 1 -0.87 -24.31 -31.32
CA MET A 1 -0.84 -22.85 -31.50
C MET A 1 -2.28 -22.32 -31.53
N HIS A 2 -2.87 -22.03 -30.37
CA HIS A 2 -4.14 -21.30 -30.33
C HIS A 2 -3.82 -19.81 -30.44
N LYS A 3 -4.24 -19.19 -31.54
CA LYS A 3 -4.17 -17.74 -31.73
C LYS A 3 -5.06 -17.07 -30.68
N TYR A 4 -4.42 -16.38 -29.74
CA TYR A 4 -5.08 -15.50 -28.78
C TYR A 4 -5.81 -14.40 -29.56
N VAL A 5 -7.14 -14.43 -29.52
CA VAL A 5 -7.98 -13.32 -30.01
C VAL A 5 -8.03 -12.30 -28.88
N PRO A 6 -7.71 -11.01 -29.11
CA PRO A 6 -7.73 -10.02 -28.04
C PRO A 6 -9.14 -9.94 -27.45
N GLN A 7 -9.29 -10.38 -26.19
CA GLN A 7 -10.45 -10.04 -25.37
C GLN A 7 -10.58 -8.50 -25.33
N ILE A 8 -11.82 -8.04 -25.45
CA ILE A 8 -12.28 -6.65 -25.50
C ILE A 8 -11.30 -5.67 -24.85
N LYS A 9 -10.78 -4.72 -25.64
CA LYS A 9 -9.92 -3.63 -25.14
C LYS A 9 -10.71 -2.82 -24.10
N MET A 10 -10.28 -2.87 -22.83
CA MET A 10 -10.96 -2.17 -21.74
C MET A 10 -10.99 -0.65 -21.99
N ASP A 11 -12.16 -0.03 -21.83
CA ASP A 11 -12.31 1.43 -21.94
C ASP A 11 -11.96 2.10 -20.61
N TYR A 12 -10.71 2.55 -20.49
CA TYR A 12 -10.25 3.24 -19.29
C TYR A 12 -10.89 4.63 -19.08
N SER A 13 -11.55 5.20 -20.09
CA SER A 13 -12.22 6.50 -19.95
C SER A 13 -13.45 6.42 -19.03
N HIS A 14 -14.06 5.24 -18.93
CA HIS A 14 -15.16 4.93 -18.02
C HIS A 14 -14.80 5.17 -16.55
N PHE A 15 -13.57 4.84 -16.16
CA PHE A 15 -13.12 4.92 -14.77
C PHE A 15 -12.67 6.33 -14.35
N LYS A 16 -12.36 7.21 -15.31
CA LYS A 16 -11.79 8.53 -15.01
C LYS A 16 -12.86 9.51 -14.51
N THR A 17 -12.49 10.32 -13.52
CA THR A 17 -13.30 11.49 -13.12
C THR A 17 -13.27 12.58 -14.20
N ASP A 18 -14.23 13.50 -14.17
CA ASP A 18 -14.20 14.64 -15.08
C ASP A 18 -13.01 15.57 -14.82
N VAL A 19 -12.54 15.64 -13.56
CA VAL A 19 -11.29 16.33 -13.20
C VAL A 19 -10.12 15.67 -13.93
N SER A 20 -9.99 14.35 -13.83
CA SER A 20 -8.91 13.61 -14.49
C SER A 20 -8.98 13.73 -16.02
N LYS A 21 -10.18 13.66 -16.61
CA LYS A 21 -10.40 13.86 -18.05
C LYS A 21 -10.01 15.26 -18.55
N ARG A 22 -9.97 16.27 -17.69
CA ARG A 22 -9.53 17.65 -18.04
C ARG A 22 -8.03 17.86 -17.89
N ARG A 23 -7.30 17.01 -17.16
CA ARG A 23 -5.85 17.18 -16.99
C ARG A 23 -5.11 16.97 -18.30
N ARG A 24 -4.12 17.82 -18.56
CA ARG A 24 -3.23 17.76 -19.72
C ARG A 24 -1.80 17.96 -19.23
N SER A 25 -0.84 17.36 -19.93
CA SER A 25 0.57 17.60 -19.63
C SER A 25 0.93 19.04 -19.98
N ALA A 26 1.77 19.67 -19.16
CA ALA A 26 2.33 20.96 -19.53
C ALA A 26 3.31 20.76 -20.71
N ALA A 27 3.26 21.65 -21.71
CA ALA A 27 4.17 21.56 -22.86
C ALA A 27 5.65 21.53 -22.44
N THR A 28 6.01 22.30 -21.41
CA THR A 28 7.35 22.32 -20.80
C THR A 28 7.75 20.99 -20.16
N ARG A 29 6.79 20.18 -19.68
CA ARG A 29 7.07 18.85 -19.13
C ARG A 29 7.29 17.80 -20.20
N GLU A 30 6.61 17.93 -21.34
CA GLU A 30 6.89 17.08 -22.50
C GLU A 30 8.26 17.38 -23.10
N LEU A 31 8.70 18.65 -23.07
CA LEU A 31 10.07 19.01 -23.45
C LEU A 31 11.12 18.30 -22.60
N THR A 32 10.89 18.11 -21.30
CA THR A 32 11.82 17.33 -20.45
C THR A 32 11.95 15.87 -20.85
N LYS A 33 10.88 15.23 -21.33
CA LYS A 33 10.99 13.87 -21.88
C LYS A 33 11.82 13.86 -23.16
N ILE A 34 11.61 14.86 -24.03
CA ILE A 34 12.36 15.00 -25.29
C ILE A 34 13.83 15.27 -25.02
N ALA A 35 14.16 16.19 -24.10
CA ALA A 35 15.53 16.52 -23.73
C ALA A 35 16.28 15.31 -23.18
N TYR A 36 15.64 14.51 -22.32
CA TYR A 36 16.23 13.28 -21.79
C TYR A 36 16.49 12.19 -22.86
N ALA A 37 15.71 12.21 -23.95
CA ALA A 37 15.85 11.28 -25.07
C ALA A 37 16.70 11.85 -26.23
N ALA A 38 17.06 13.13 -26.16
CA ALA A 38 17.79 13.80 -27.22
C ALA A 38 19.26 13.33 -27.24
N PRO A 39 19.88 13.24 -28.43
CA PRO A 39 21.31 13.03 -28.55
C PRO A 39 22.12 14.12 -27.81
N HIS A 40 23.28 13.76 -27.25
CA HIS A 40 24.11 14.69 -26.46
C HIS A 40 24.61 15.94 -27.22
N ASN A 41 24.57 15.95 -28.56
CA ASN A 41 24.95 17.11 -29.36
C ASN A 41 23.81 18.14 -29.53
N VAL A 42 22.61 17.85 -29.01
CA VAL A 42 21.49 18.80 -29.02
C VAL A 42 21.71 19.84 -27.92
N ILE A 43 21.80 21.11 -28.33
CA ILE A 43 21.84 22.23 -27.40
C ILE A 43 20.40 22.59 -27.01
N SER A 44 20.06 22.43 -25.73
CA SER A 44 18.74 22.82 -25.20
C SER A 44 18.76 24.24 -24.65
N LEU A 45 17.87 25.10 -25.16
CA LEU A 45 17.54 26.42 -24.60
C LEU A 45 16.08 26.47 -24.14
N ALA A 46 15.43 25.31 -24.01
CA ALA A 46 13.98 25.20 -23.87
C ALA A 46 13.52 24.96 -22.42
N GLU A 47 14.39 24.39 -21.57
CA GLU A 47 14.04 23.96 -20.23
C GLU A 47 14.41 25.01 -19.17
N GLY A 48 13.55 25.18 -18.17
CA GLY A 48 13.81 26.02 -17.00
C GLY A 48 14.62 25.31 -15.91
N MET A 49 15.56 24.43 -16.27
CA MET A 49 16.37 23.67 -15.31
C MET A 49 17.57 24.51 -14.83
N PRO A 50 17.86 24.55 -13.52
CA PRO A 50 19.06 25.22 -13.02
C PRO A 50 20.34 24.54 -13.52
N ASN A 51 21.42 25.32 -13.71
CA ASN A 51 22.74 24.77 -14.03
C ASN A 51 23.30 23.98 -12.82
N GLU A 52 23.69 22.72 -13.06
CA GLU A 52 24.18 21.79 -12.04
C GLU A 52 25.47 22.26 -11.35
N GLU A 53 26.28 23.09 -12.01
CA GLU A 53 27.48 23.71 -11.41
C GLU A 53 27.17 24.62 -10.21
N THR A 54 25.92 25.08 -10.10
CA THR A 54 25.47 25.93 -8.98
C THR A 54 25.02 25.11 -7.76
N PHE A 55 24.92 23.79 -7.88
CA PHE A 55 24.51 22.93 -6.78
C PHE A 55 25.64 22.84 -5.74
N PRO A 56 25.37 23.08 -4.44
CA PRO A 56 26.41 23.19 -3.41
C PRO A 56 26.89 21.82 -2.89
N PHE A 57 26.98 20.81 -3.76
CA PHE A 57 27.34 19.44 -3.39
C PHE A 57 28.41 18.89 -4.33
N VAL A 58 29.52 18.43 -3.76
CA VAL A 58 30.64 17.86 -4.52
C VAL A 58 30.54 16.34 -4.63
N GLU A 59 30.20 15.67 -3.54
CA GLU A 59 30.02 14.22 -3.50
C GLU A 59 28.94 13.79 -2.49
N MET A 60 28.34 12.63 -2.74
CA MET A 60 27.50 11.91 -1.76
C MET A 60 27.92 10.45 -1.70
N ARG A 61 28.29 9.97 -0.51
CA ARG A 61 28.71 8.59 -0.27
C ARG A 61 27.67 7.83 0.54
N VAL A 62 27.25 6.67 0.03
CA VAL A 62 26.33 5.75 0.71
C VAL A 62 27.06 4.45 1.02
N LYS A 63 27.12 4.08 2.31
CA LYS A 63 27.67 2.81 2.79
C LYS A 63 26.53 1.90 3.23
N LEU A 64 26.49 0.68 2.68
CA LEU A 64 25.49 -0.33 2.96
C LEU A 64 25.93 -1.22 4.13
N ASN A 65 24.97 -1.87 4.78
CA ASN A 65 25.22 -2.72 5.94
C ASN A 65 25.98 -4.01 5.61
N ASP A 66 25.99 -4.42 4.34
CA ASP A 66 26.79 -5.54 3.84
C ASP A 66 28.25 -5.14 3.53
N GLY A 67 28.63 -3.90 3.82
CA GLY A 67 29.97 -3.36 3.59
C GLY A 67 30.18 -2.76 2.20
N SER A 68 29.29 -3.01 1.24
CA SER A 68 29.36 -2.36 -0.07
C SER A 68 29.03 -0.88 0.00
N SER A 69 29.45 -0.10 -0.98
CA SER A 69 29.19 1.34 -1.03
C SER A 69 29.16 1.87 -2.46
N PHE A 70 28.62 3.07 -2.63
CA PHE A 70 28.72 3.83 -3.87
C PHE A 70 28.91 5.32 -3.57
N VAL A 71 29.44 6.03 -4.55
CA VAL A 71 29.64 7.48 -4.54
C VAL A 71 28.87 8.07 -5.71
N LEU A 72 28.23 9.22 -5.49
CA LEU A 72 27.68 10.09 -6.52
C LEU A 72 28.55 11.33 -6.57
N GLU A 73 29.13 11.64 -7.73
CA GLU A 73 29.98 12.80 -7.97
C GLU A 73 29.89 13.22 -9.45
N GLY A 74 30.35 14.43 -9.78
CA GLY A 74 30.35 14.95 -11.16
C GLY A 74 28.96 14.96 -11.82
N GLU A 75 28.91 14.61 -13.10
CA GLU A 75 27.66 14.57 -13.90
C GLU A 75 26.60 13.65 -13.30
N GLU A 76 27.00 12.55 -12.64
CA GLU A 76 26.03 11.64 -12.03
C GLU A 76 25.36 12.27 -10.80
N LEU A 77 26.10 13.02 -9.99
CA LEU A 77 25.53 13.78 -8.88
C LEU A 77 24.63 14.91 -9.40
N GLY A 78 25.08 15.64 -10.42
CA GLY A 78 24.29 16.68 -11.09
C GLY A 78 22.93 16.15 -11.55
N ALA A 79 22.93 15.07 -12.33
CA ALA A 79 21.71 14.42 -12.80
C ALA A 79 20.83 13.87 -11.65
N ALA A 80 21.44 13.38 -10.57
CA ALA A 80 20.71 12.88 -9.39
C ALA A 80 19.99 13.98 -8.60
N LEU A 81 20.45 15.23 -8.73
CA LEU A 81 19.89 16.41 -8.06
C LEU A 81 18.96 17.22 -8.97
N GLN A 82 18.87 16.87 -10.25
CA GLN A 82 18.10 17.58 -11.26
C GLN A 82 16.66 17.06 -11.42
N TYR A 83 15.84 17.86 -12.10
CA TYR A 83 14.55 17.46 -12.64
C TYR A 83 14.68 16.31 -13.67
N ILE A 84 13.70 15.41 -13.66
CA ILE A 84 13.62 14.24 -14.54
C ILE A 84 12.21 14.11 -15.14
N PRO A 85 11.97 13.19 -16.10
CA PRO A 85 10.62 12.87 -16.55
C PRO A 85 9.66 12.53 -15.40
N SER A 86 8.39 12.94 -15.53
CA SER A 86 7.38 12.77 -14.47
C SER A 86 7.12 11.32 -14.09
N GLN A 87 7.27 10.41 -15.05
CA GLN A 87 7.14 8.98 -14.83
C GLN A 87 8.18 8.42 -13.85
N GLY A 88 9.38 9.00 -13.80
CA GLY A 88 10.49 8.55 -12.97
C GLY A 88 11.84 8.51 -13.69
N TYR A 89 12.88 8.17 -12.95
CA TYR A 89 14.25 8.08 -13.43
C TYR A 89 14.36 6.87 -14.38
N PRO A 90 14.77 7.06 -15.66
CA PRO A 90 14.68 6.01 -16.68
C PRO A 90 15.35 4.68 -16.31
N LEU A 91 16.54 4.73 -15.70
CA LEU A 91 17.27 3.51 -15.30
C LEU A 91 16.56 2.77 -14.15
N LEU A 92 15.94 3.51 -13.22
CA LEU A 92 15.12 2.89 -12.18
C LEU A 92 13.86 2.27 -12.78
N LEU A 93 13.18 2.96 -13.70
CA LEU A 93 12.00 2.43 -14.38
C LEU A 93 12.31 1.11 -15.09
N GLN A 94 13.44 1.02 -15.80
CA GLN A 94 13.87 -0.24 -16.42
C GLN A 94 14.10 -1.34 -15.37
N ALA A 95 14.83 -1.05 -14.30
CA ALA A 95 15.08 -2.02 -13.24
C ALA A 95 13.78 -2.50 -12.57
N MET A 96 12.81 -1.61 -12.35
CA MET A 96 11.50 -1.95 -11.80
C MET A 96 10.64 -2.77 -12.76
N ARG A 97 10.71 -2.49 -14.06
CA ARG A 97 10.06 -3.29 -15.10
C ARG A 97 10.57 -4.73 -15.08
N GLU A 98 11.89 -4.91 -15.05
CA GLU A 98 12.51 -6.23 -14.95
C GLU A 98 12.17 -6.94 -13.65
N PHE A 99 12.20 -6.21 -12.53
CA PHE A 99 11.81 -6.74 -11.22
C PHE A 99 10.36 -7.24 -11.21
N GLN A 100 9.40 -6.43 -11.69
CA GLN A 100 7.98 -6.78 -11.74
C GLN A 100 7.72 -8.01 -12.62
N ARG A 101 8.39 -8.10 -13.78
CA ARG A 101 8.30 -9.29 -14.65
C ARG A 101 8.76 -10.56 -13.95
N LYS A 102 9.91 -10.51 -13.27
CA LYS A 102 10.47 -11.66 -12.55
C LYS A 102 9.64 -12.04 -11.32
N ALA A 103 9.25 -11.06 -10.50
CA ALA A 103 8.56 -11.31 -9.24
C ALA A 103 7.10 -11.72 -9.42
N HIS A 104 6.40 -11.19 -10.42
CA HIS A 104 4.95 -11.38 -10.55
C HIS A 104 4.51 -12.03 -11.86
N SER A 105 5.34 -12.00 -12.90
CA SER A 105 5.01 -12.55 -14.24
C SER A 105 3.61 -12.13 -14.75
N PRO A 106 3.29 -10.81 -14.75
CA PRO A 106 1.98 -10.33 -15.17
C PRO A 106 1.65 -10.73 -16.62
N PRO A 107 0.40 -11.16 -16.90
CA PRO A 107 -0.08 -11.23 -18.27
C PRO A 107 -0.19 -9.82 -18.88
N LEU A 108 -0.21 -9.76 -20.21
CA LEU A 108 -0.35 -8.51 -20.99
C LEU A 108 0.72 -7.46 -20.67
N TRP A 109 1.96 -7.88 -20.35
CA TRP A 109 3.04 -6.97 -19.96
C TRP A 109 3.24 -5.79 -20.92
N GLU A 110 3.19 -6.01 -22.23
CA GLU A 110 3.37 -4.97 -23.26
C GLU A 110 2.30 -3.86 -23.24
N SER A 111 1.19 -4.06 -22.52
CA SER A 111 0.13 -3.06 -22.35
C SER A 111 0.20 -2.34 -20.98
N ARG A 112 1.22 -2.66 -20.18
CA ARG A 112 1.43 -2.16 -18.83
C ARG A 112 2.64 -1.26 -18.79
N ASP A 113 2.65 -0.38 -17.79
CA ASP A 113 3.83 0.41 -17.49
C ASP A 113 3.95 0.67 -15.98
N ILE A 114 5.01 1.37 -15.61
CA ILE A 114 5.33 1.75 -14.24
C ILE A 114 5.43 3.27 -14.12
N VAL A 115 4.98 3.81 -12.99
CA VAL A 115 5.29 5.19 -12.56
C VAL A 115 5.83 5.20 -11.15
N VAL A 116 6.88 5.97 -10.90
CA VAL A 116 7.50 6.13 -9.57
C VAL A 116 6.79 7.22 -8.79
N VAL A 117 6.41 6.95 -7.55
CA VAL A 117 5.63 7.85 -6.67
C VAL A 117 6.39 8.16 -5.38
N SER A 118 5.99 9.22 -4.68
CA SER A 118 6.63 9.71 -3.45
C SER A 118 6.26 8.87 -2.20
N GLY A 119 6.32 7.55 -2.35
CA GLY A 119 5.87 6.55 -1.38
C GLY A 119 4.41 6.11 -1.58
N GLY A 120 3.99 5.10 -0.81
CA GLY A 120 2.65 4.49 -0.96
C GLY A 120 1.50 5.49 -0.79
N GLN A 121 1.57 6.37 0.21
CA GLN A 121 0.51 7.36 0.47
C GLN A 121 0.27 8.32 -0.72
N ASP A 122 1.34 8.75 -1.39
CA ASP A 122 1.25 9.60 -2.57
C ASP A 122 0.66 8.80 -3.75
N GLY A 123 1.17 7.60 -4.02
CA GLY A 123 0.61 6.73 -5.07
C GLY A 123 -0.88 6.42 -4.86
N LEU A 124 -1.29 6.17 -3.62
CA LEU A 124 -2.69 5.96 -3.23
C LEU A 124 -3.53 7.21 -3.54
N SER A 125 -3.05 8.39 -3.17
CA SER A 125 -3.68 9.68 -3.51
C SER A 125 -3.83 9.86 -5.03
N LYS A 126 -2.76 9.71 -5.81
CA LYS A 126 -2.82 9.94 -7.26
C LYS A 126 -3.66 8.91 -8.00
N ALA A 127 -3.63 7.64 -7.57
CA ALA A 127 -4.48 6.60 -8.12
C ALA A 127 -5.96 6.87 -7.83
N LEU A 128 -6.32 7.23 -6.60
CA LEU A 128 -7.71 7.49 -6.23
C LEU A 128 -8.23 8.78 -6.85
N GLU A 129 -7.50 9.91 -6.77
CA GLU A 129 -7.90 11.19 -7.38
C GLU A 129 -8.19 11.07 -8.90
N ALA A 130 -7.50 10.16 -9.59
CA ALA A 130 -7.73 9.92 -11.01
C ALA A 130 -9.07 9.21 -11.30
N ILE A 131 -9.61 8.48 -10.32
CA ILE A 131 -10.71 7.52 -10.51
C ILE A 131 -11.99 7.91 -9.75
N ILE A 132 -11.88 8.50 -8.56
CA ILE A 132 -13.03 8.75 -7.67
C ILE A 132 -13.35 10.25 -7.55
N GLY A 133 -14.64 10.58 -7.56
CA GLY A 133 -15.15 11.92 -7.26
C GLY A 133 -16.41 11.88 -6.39
N PRO A 134 -17.02 13.06 -6.13
CA PRO A 134 -18.21 13.17 -5.30
C PRO A 134 -19.33 12.21 -5.71
N GLY A 135 -19.81 11.42 -4.73
CA GLY A 135 -20.86 10.42 -4.92
C GLY A 135 -20.46 9.21 -5.77
N ASP A 136 -19.18 9.03 -6.14
CA ASP A 136 -18.73 7.74 -6.65
C ASP A 136 -18.71 6.70 -5.51
N PRO A 137 -19.17 5.46 -5.74
CA PRO A 137 -19.07 4.39 -4.76
C PRO A 137 -17.68 3.73 -4.82
N VAL A 138 -17.10 3.46 -3.67
CA VAL A 138 -15.78 2.82 -3.52
C VAL A 138 -15.90 1.61 -2.61
N LEU A 139 -15.50 0.44 -3.10
CA LEU A 139 -15.40 -0.76 -2.28
C LEU A 139 -14.14 -0.65 -1.42
N VAL A 140 -14.27 -0.89 -0.12
CA VAL A 140 -13.15 -0.96 0.81
C VAL A 140 -13.22 -2.25 1.61
N GLN A 141 -12.07 -2.85 1.88
CA GLN A 141 -11.98 -3.83 2.96
C GLN A 141 -12.46 -3.19 4.28
N ASP A 142 -13.10 -3.95 5.16
CA ASP A 142 -13.47 -3.44 6.49
C ASP A 142 -13.08 -4.45 7.58
N PRO A 143 -12.21 -4.09 8.54
CA PRO A 143 -11.39 -2.86 8.63
C PRO A 143 -10.32 -2.69 7.52
N PHE A 144 -9.80 -1.47 7.35
CA PHE A 144 -8.74 -1.11 6.40
C PHE A 144 -7.76 -0.04 6.92
N TYR A 145 -6.74 0.25 6.12
CA TYR A 145 -5.70 1.22 6.45
C TYR A 145 -6.27 2.65 6.58
N PRO A 146 -6.11 3.34 7.73
CA PRO A 146 -6.70 4.66 7.94
C PRO A 146 -6.14 5.73 7.00
N GLY A 147 -4.91 5.56 6.52
CA GLY A 147 -4.31 6.47 5.53
C GLY A 147 -5.05 6.46 4.18
N ALA A 148 -5.68 5.35 3.81
CA ALA A 148 -6.60 5.31 2.67
C ALA A 148 -7.86 6.12 2.97
N GLY A 149 -8.43 6.00 4.17
CA GLY A 149 -9.55 6.82 4.63
C GLY A 149 -9.27 8.33 4.54
N VAL A 150 -8.07 8.76 4.96
CA VAL A 150 -7.63 10.17 4.85
C VAL A 150 -7.58 10.66 3.41
N VAL A 151 -7.14 9.83 2.47
CA VAL A 151 -7.13 10.17 1.04
C VAL A 151 -8.54 10.23 0.47
N ILE A 152 -9.39 9.28 0.86
CA ILE A 152 -10.71 9.10 0.29
C ILE A 152 -11.71 10.16 0.77
N ALA A 153 -11.67 10.54 2.04
CA ALA A 153 -12.69 11.38 2.68
C ALA A 153 -12.97 12.72 1.94
N PRO A 154 -11.97 13.49 1.48
CA PRO A 154 -12.20 14.75 0.77
C PRO A 154 -12.94 14.60 -0.57
N HIS A 155 -12.99 13.39 -1.13
CA HIS A 155 -13.66 13.12 -2.39
C HIS A 155 -15.17 12.91 -2.25
N LEU A 156 -15.73 12.91 -1.02
CA LEU A 156 -17.18 12.75 -0.76
C LEU A 156 -17.78 11.51 -1.45
N VAL A 157 -17.04 10.39 -1.40
CA VAL A 157 -17.49 9.11 -1.96
C VAL A 157 -18.49 8.40 -1.06
N GLU A 158 -19.23 7.44 -1.63
CA GLU A 158 -19.95 6.43 -0.86
C GLU A 158 -19.00 5.26 -0.57
N LEU A 159 -18.57 5.09 0.68
CA LEU A 159 -17.82 3.91 1.09
C LEU A 159 -18.75 2.70 1.17
N ILE A 160 -18.40 1.64 0.47
CA ILE A 160 -19.08 0.34 0.53
C ILE A 160 -18.14 -0.63 1.23
N PRO A 161 -18.31 -0.86 2.54
CA PRO A 161 -17.49 -1.82 3.27
C PRO A 161 -17.76 -3.24 2.79
N VAL A 162 -16.69 -4.02 2.69
CA VAL A 162 -16.73 -5.45 2.39
C VAL A 162 -16.09 -6.18 3.56
N VAL A 163 -16.91 -7.01 4.23
CA VAL A 163 -16.50 -7.75 5.41
C VAL A 163 -15.35 -8.70 5.10
N GLN A 164 -14.44 -8.84 6.06
CA GLN A 164 -13.35 -9.80 6.01
C GLN A 164 -13.44 -10.78 7.17
N ASP A 165 -12.92 -11.99 6.95
CA ASP A 165 -12.66 -12.97 7.99
C ASP A 165 -11.14 -13.20 8.14
N ASP A 166 -10.74 -14.28 8.82
CA ASP A 166 -9.33 -14.62 9.07
C ASP A 166 -8.52 -14.89 7.80
N PHE A 167 -9.18 -15.05 6.66
CA PHE A 167 -8.57 -15.25 5.35
C PHE A 167 -8.68 -14.01 4.45
N GLY A 168 -9.07 -12.86 5.00
CA GLY A 168 -9.27 -11.59 4.30
C GLY A 168 -10.69 -11.43 3.77
N ILE A 169 -10.87 -10.61 2.73
CA ILE A 169 -12.20 -10.32 2.16
C ILE A 169 -12.93 -11.59 1.75
N ASP A 170 -14.22 -11.68 2.10
CA ASP A 170 -15.11 -12.74 1.64
C ASP A 170 -15.65 -12.44 0.23
N PRO A 171 -15.30 -13.24 -0.80
CA PRO A 171 -15.82 -13.04 -2.14
C PRO A 171 -17.34 -13.25 -2.27
N ILE A 172 -17.95 -14.07 -1.39
CA ILE A 172 -19.40 -14.31 -1.40
C ILE A 172 -20.12 -13.02 -0.97
N GLY A 173 -19.78 -12.48 0.19
CA GLY A 173 -20.31 -11.20 0.67
C GLY A 173 -20.07 -10.03 -0.30
N LEU A 174 -18.90 -9.99 -0.96
CA LEU A 174 -18.62 -9.01 -2.03
C LEU A 174 -19.65 -9.11 -3.18
N ARG A 175 -19.89 -10.33 -3.67
CA ARG A 175 -20.83 -10.59 -4.76
C ARG A 175 -22.27 -10.26 -4.38
N GLU A 176 -22.69 -10.61 -3.17
CA GLU A 176 -24.02 -10.30 -2.64
C GLU A 176 -24.23 -8.79 -2.53
N THR A 177 -23.24 -8.07 -2.00
CA THR A 177 -23.25 -6.60 -1.91
C THR A 177 -23.45 -5.97 -3.30
N LEU A 178 -22.71 -6.42 -4.31
CA LEU A 178 -22.82 -5.93 -5.67
C LEU A 178 -24.15 -6.28 -6.34
N ARG A 179 -24.67 -7.49 -6.12
CA ARG A 179 -25.98 -7.94 -6.63
C ARG A 179 -27.12 -7.11 -6.06
N SER A 180 -27.16 -6.97 -4.73
CA SER A 180 -28.17 -6.16 -4.02
C SER A 180 -28.15 -4.71 -4.50
N ARG A 181 -26.95 -4.16 -4.68
CA ARG A 181 -26.76 -2.80 -5.19
C ARG A 181 -27.27 -2.63 -6.62
N ARG A 182 -26.92 -3.54 -7.53
CA ARG A 182 -27.42 -3.55 -8.92
C ARG A 182 -28.94 -3.68 -8.96
N TYR A 183 -29.52 -4.58 -8.17
CA TYR A 183 -30.97 -4.77 -8.07
C TYR A 183 -31.68 -3.50 -7.59
N SER A 184 -31.08 -2.79 -6.63
CA SER A 184 -31.60 -1.53 -6.10
C SER A 184 -31.40 -0.32 -7.03
N GLY A 185 -30.90 -0.51 -8.25
CA GLY A 185 -30.64 0.56 -9.22
C GLY A 185 -29.58 1.58 -8.79
N LYS A 186 -28.79 1.26 -7.74
CA LYS A 186 -27.74 2.16 -7.24
C LYS A 186 -26.54 2.14 -8.19
N LYS A 187 -25.86 3.28 -8.29
CA LYS A 187 -24.62 3.44 -9.08
C LYS A 187 -23.58 2.40 -8.67
N MET A 188 -23.01 1.65 -9.61
CA MET A 188 -22.01 0.61 -9.32
C MET A 188 -20.63 1.22 -9.00
N PRO A 189 -19.82 0.58 -8.12
CA PRO A 189 -18.48 1.07 -7.80
C PRO A 189 -17.54 0.96 -9.00
N LYS A 190 -16.61 1.90 -9.11
CA LYS A 190 -15.57 1.91 -10.17
C LYS A 190 -14.26 1.29 -9.72
N ILE A 191 -14.03 1.23 -8.41
CA ILE A 191 -12.77 0.79 -7.84
C ILE A 191 -12.98 0.11 -6.48
N MET A 192 -12.09 -0.83 -6.19
CA MET A 192 -11.94 -1.48 -4.89
C MET A 192 -10.54 -1.19 -4.35
N TYR A 193 -10.46 -0.63 -3.15
CA TYR A 193 -9.21 -0.57 -2.38
C TYR A 193 -9.04 -1.87 -1.59
N ILE A 194 -7.85 -2.48 -1.71
CA ILE A 194 -7.54 -3.70 -0.99
C ILE A 194 -6.06 -3.73 -0.58
N ASN A 195 -5.79 -4.24 0.62
CA ASN A 195 -4.45 -4.66 1.03
C ASN A 195 -4.44 -6.19 1.15
N ALA A 196 -4.06 -6.87 0.06
CA ALA A 196 -4.24 -8.32 -0.10
C ALA A 196 -3.24 -9.19 0.68
N THR A 197 -2.10 -8.63 1.06
CA THR A 197 -1.02 -9.32 1.77
C THR A 197 -0.63 -8.51 2.99
N GLY A 198 -0.75 -9.11 4.19
CA GLY A 198 -0.39 -8.44 5.44
C GLY A 198 -1.32 -7.28 5.75
N ALA A 199 -2.62 -7.50 5.55
CA ALA A 199 -3.65 -6.46 5.65
C ALA A 199 -3.48 -5.59 6.89
N ASN A 200 -3.47 -4.27 6.75
CA ASN A 200 -3.53 -3.36 7.89
C ASN A 200 -5.00 -3.06 8.20
N PRO A 201 -5.55 -3.52 9.34
CA PRO A 201 -4.84 -3.93 10.56
C PRO A 201 -4.73 -5.43 10.85
N THR A 202 -5.41 -6.30 10.08
CA THR A 202 -5.69 -7.69 10.47
C THR A 202 -4.52 -8.66 10.35
N GLY A 203 -3.46 -8.32 9.60
CA GLY A 203 -2.32 -9.19 9.33
C GLY A 203 -2.64 -10.38 8.41
N THR A 204 -3.82 -10.38 7.79
CA THR A 204 -4.32 -11.47 6.94
C THR A 204 -3.67 -11.46 5.56
N VAL A 205 -3.71 -12.62 4.90
CA VAL A 205 -3.25 -12.80 3.52
C VAL A 205 -4.37 -13.49 2.75
N LEU A 206 -4.85 -12.86 1.68
CA LEU A 206 -5.83 -13.50 0.80
C LEU A 206 -5.22 -14.75 0.14
N SER A 207 -5.94 -15.87 0.25
CA SER A 207 -5.62 -17.10 -0.48
C SER A 207 -5.70 -16.90 -1.99
N LEU A 208 -5.00 -17.75 -2.75
CA LEU A 208 -5.02 -17.71 -4.21
C LEU A 208 -6.45 -17.84 -4.76
N GLU A 209 -7.25 -18.75 -4.20
CA GLU A 209 -8.62 -18.97 -4.65
C GLU A 209 -9.51 -17.75 -4.41
N ARG A 210 -9.36 -17.06 -3.26
CA ARG A 210 -10.08 -15.80 -3.04
C ARG A 210 -9.63 -14.69 -3.99
N ARG A 211 -8.33 -14.57 -4.26
CA ARG A 211 -7.83 -13.59 -5.25
C ARG A 211 -8.40 -13.85 -6.64
N LYS A 212 -8.47 -15.12 -7.07
CA LYS A 212 -9.10 -15.50 -8.35
C LYS A 212 -10.59 -15.13 -8.39
N GLU A 213 -11.35 -15.44 -7.33
CA GLU A 213 -12.78 -15.15 -7.30
C GLU A 213 -13.05 -13.64 -7.22
N ILE A 214 -12.30 -12.88 -6.40
CA ILE A 214 -12.39 -11.41 -6.36
C ILE A 214 -12.05 -10.82 -7.73
N TYR A 215 -11.00 -11.31 -8.40
CA TYR A 215 -10.66 -10.87 -9.75
C TYR A 215 -11.78 -11.15 -10.74
N ARG A 216 -12.39 -12.34 -10.70
CA ARG A 216 -13.54 -12.70 -11.54
C ARG A 216 -14.75 -11.80 -11.28
N ILE A 217 -15.03 -11.47 -10.01
CA ILE A 217 -16.08 -10.52 -9.63
C ILE A 217 -15.75 -9.12 -10.19
N ALA A 218 -14.49 -8.68 -10.11
CA ALA A 218 -14.06 -7.41 -10.69
C ALA A 218 -14.30 -7.37 -12.20
N CYS A 219 -14.01 -8.46 -12.92
CA CYS A 219 -14.36 -8.62 -14.34
C CYS A 219 -15.87 -8.51 -14.58
N GLU A 220 -16.68 -9.28 -13.85
CA GLU A 220 -18.14 -9.35 -14.02
C GLU A 220 -18.87 -8.03 -13.75
N TYR A 221 -18.45 -7.30 -12.71
CA TYR A 221 -19.08 -6.03 -12.31
C TYR A 221 -18.33 -4.79 -12.82
N ASN A 222 -17.26 -5.01 -13.58
CA ASN A 222 -16.43 -3.99 -14.21
C ASN A 222 -15.91 -2.90 -13.27
N PHE A 223 -15.13 -3.28 -12.25
CA PHE A 223 -14.38 -2.34 -11.40
C PHE A 223 -12.88 -2.60 -11.39
N LEU A 224 -12.09 -1.56 -11.11
CA LEU A 224 -10.64 -1.64 -10.93
C LEU A 224 -10.28 -2.17 -9.53
N ILE A 225 -9.14 -2.85 -9.41
CA ILE A 225 -8.58 -3.27 -8.12
C ILE A 225 -7.34 -2.43 -7.84
N LEU A 226 -7.39 -1.60 -6.79
CA LEU A 226 -6.22 -0.91 -6.23
C LEU A 226 -5.62 -1.77 -5.13
N ASP A 227 -4.61 -2.56 -5.51
CA ASP A 227 -3.87 -3.48 -4.64
C ASP A 227 -2.71 -2.73 -3.98
N ASP A 228 -2.96 -2.19 -2.78
CA ASP A 228 -1.98 -1.52 -1.92
C ASP A 228 -1.18 -2.59 -1.16
N ASP A 229 0.03 -2.90 -1.64
CA ASP A 229 0.76 -4.10 -1.24
C ASP A 229 2.17 -3.81 -0.67
N PRO A 230 2.31 -2.93 0.34
CA PRO A 230 3.61 -2.59 0.91
C PRO A 230 4.24 -3.74 1.71
N TYR A 231 3.48 -4.80 1.99
CA TYR A 231 3.90 -5.96 2.77
C TYR A 231 4.05 -7.24 1.92
N HIS A 232 3.92 -7.16 0.59
CA HIS A 232 3.91 -8.33 -0.30
C HIS A 232 5.04 -9.33 0.00
N PHE A 233 6.26 -8.82 0.15
CA PHE A 233 7.46 -9.63 0.37
C PHE A 233 7.70 -9.99 1.84
N MET A 234 6.77 -9.64 2.74
CA MET A 234 6.82 -9.85 4.19
C MET A 234 5.82 -10.93 4.66
N TYR A 235 5.63 -11.97 3.85
CA TYR A 235 4.78 -13.11 4.18
C TYR A 235 5.46 -14.12 5.11
N PHE A 236 4.65 -14.88 5.84
CA PHE A 236 5.07 -15.97 6.73
C PHE A 236 4.51 -17.34 6.30
N THR A 237 3.70 -17.36 5.25
CA THR A 237 3.20 -18.57 4.59
C THR A 237 4.34 -19.38 3.99
N GLU A 238 4.09 -20.67 3.76
CA GLU A 238 5.08 -21.57 3.15
C GLU A 238 5.43 -21.13 1.73
N GLU A 239 4.41 -20.77 0.95
CA GLU A 239 4.57 -20.27 -0.41
C GLU A 239 4.39 -18.75 -0.48
N ALA A 240 5.04 -18.14 -1.47
CA ALA A 240 4.89 -16.72 -1.78
C ALA A 240 3.45 -16.45 -2.30
N PRO A 241 2.70 -15.51 -1.70
CA PRO A 241 1.37 -15.16 -2.20
C PRO A 241 1.43 -14.61 -3.63
N LYS A 242 0.55 -15.08 -4.51
CA LYS A 242 0.40 -14.53 -5.87
C LYS A 242 -0.27 -13.15 -5.81
N SER A 243 0.26 -12.15 -6.51
CA SER A 243 -0.34 -10.81 -6.57
C SER A 243 -1.57 -10.77 -7.48
N PHE A 244 -2.48 -9.79 -7.28
CA PHE A 244 -3.54 -9.55 -8.27
C PHE A 244 -2.98 -9.21 -9.64
N LEU A 245 -1.83 -8.51 -9.69
CA LEU A 245 -1.11 -8.21 -10.93
C LEU A 245 -0.76 -9.48 -11.73
N SER A 246 -0.43 -10.60 -11.06
CA SER A 246 -0.16 -11.88 -11.73
C SER A 246 -1.41 -12.55 -12.32
N LEU A 247 -2.60 -12.16 -11.86
CA LEU A 247 -3.89 -12.66 -12.32
C LEU A 247 -4.55 -11.75 -13.35
N ASP A 248 -3.96 -10.58 -13.65
CA ASP A 248 -4.67 -9.49 -14.31
C ASP A 248 -4.75 -9.63 -15.84
N THR A 249 -5.59 -10.54 -16.33
CA THR A 249 -5.77 -10.82 -17.76
C THR A 249 -6.50 -9.72 -18.55
N GLU A 250 -7.06 -8.69 -17.90
CA GLU A 250 -7.83 -7.61 -18.54
C GLU A 250 -7.23 -6.20 -18.34
N GLY A 251 -6.23 -6.04 -17.47
CA GLY A 251 -5.59 -4.74 -17.21
C GLY A 251 -6.31 -3.87 -16.16
N ARG A 252 -7.08 -4.48 -15.25
CA ARG A 252 -7.89 -3.78 -14.23
C ARG A 252 -7.20 -3.62 -12.88
N VAL A 253 -5.98 -4.11 -12.72
CA VAL A 253 -5.22 -4.01 -11.47
C VAL A 253 -4.28 -2.81 -11.52
N ILE A 254 -4.41 -1.95 -10.50
CA ILE A 254 -3.44 -0.91 -10.14
C ILE A 254 -2.70 -1.46 -8.92
N ARG A 255 -1.50 -1.99 -9.13
CA ARG A 255 -0.65 -2.46 -8.04
C ARG A 255 0.19 -1.30 -7.52
N LEU A 256 0.14 -1.07 -6.22
CA LEU A 256 0.96 -0.07 -5.53
C LEU A 256 1.99 -0.75 -4.64
N ASP A 257 3.26 -0.61 -5.02
CA ASP A 257 4.41 -1.08 -4.26
C ASP A 257 5.07 0.08 -3.49
N SER A 258 5.66 -0.22 -2.33
CA SER A 258 6.43 0.76 -1.57
C SER A 258 7.70 0.18 -0.97
N PHE A 259 8.79 0.96 -1.04
CA PHE A 259 10.04 0.65 -0.37
C PHE A 259 10.00 0.95 1.14
N SER A 260 8.90 1.49 1.66
CA SER A 260 8.82 1.99 3.04
C SER A 260 9.01 0.91 4.11
N LYS A 261 8.63 -0.34 3.81
CA LYS A 261 8.63 -1.46 4.77
C LYS A 261 9.75 -2.45 4.53
N VAL A 262 10.40 -2.34 3.37
CA VAL A 262 11.44 -3.26 2.93
C VAL A 262 12.81 -2.61 2.75
N LEU A 263 12.91 -1.29 2.55
CA LEU A 263 14.18 -0.56 2.52
C LEU A 263 14.22 0.55 3.57
N SER A 264 13.43 1.61 3.38
CA SER A 264 13.35 2.74 4.30
C SER A 264 12.13 3.61 4.00
N SER A 265 11.34 3.92 5.03
CA SER A 265 10.23 4.87 4.92
C SER A 265 10.69 6.32 4.73
N GLY A 266 11.95 6.63 5.01
CA GLY A 266 12.53 7.97 4.85
C GLY A 266 12.91 8.29 3.39
N LEU A 267 13.11 7.28 2.54
CA LEU A 267 13.38 7.49 1.11
C LEU A 267 12.17 8.02 0.34
N ARG A 268 10.97 7.97 0.93
CA ARG A 268 9.72 8.41 0.31
C ARG A 268 9.56 7.89 -1.12
N LEU A 269 9.77 6.58 -1.29
CA LEU A 269 9.79 5.96 -2.61
C LEU A 269 8.82 4.78 -2.70
N GLY A 270 8.07 4.75 -3.81
CA GLY A 270 7.20 3.66 -4.20
C GLY A 270 6.98 3.70 -5.71
N PHE A 271 6.19 2.78 -6.23
CA PHE A 271 5.86 2.75 -7.65
C PHE A 271 4.53 2.04 -7.89
N ILE A 272 3.89 2.41 -8.98
CA ILE A 272 2.63 1.80 -9.42
C ILE A 272 2.88 1.04 -10.70
N THR A 273 2.38 -0.20 -10.77
CA THR A 273 2.30 -1.00 -11.99
C THR A 273 0.85 -1.15 -12.39
N ALA A 274 0.49 -0.66 -13.57
CA ALA A 274 -0.88 -0.71 -14.09
C ALA A 274 -0.89 -0.70 -15.62
N ALA A 275 -2.07 -0.80 -16.22
CA ALA A 275 -2.21 -0.55 -17.66
C ALA A 275 -1.74 0.86 -18.03
N ALA A 276 -1.08 1.01 -19.18
CA ALA A 276 -0.48 2.28 -19.61
C ALA A 276 -1.44 3.49 -19.57
N PRO A 277 -2.75 3.38 -19.95
CA PRO A 277 -3.68 4.49 -19.84
C PRO A 277 -3.99 4.95 -18.42
N LEU A 278 -3.85 4.07 -17.41
CA LEU A 278 -3.99 4.40 -16.00
C LEU A 278 -2.72 5.06 -15.48
N VAL A 279 -1.55 4.51 -15.83
CA VAL A 279 -0.23 5.09 -15.51
C VAL A 279 -0.14 6.53 -16.01
N ALA A 280 -0.49 6.78 -17.27
CA ALA A 280 -0.52 8.12 -17.85
C ALA A 280 -1.48 9.06 -17.10
N SER A 281 -2.63 8.55 -16.63
CA SER A 281 -3.59 9.32 -15.85
C SER A 281 -3.01 9.73 -14.49
N ILE A 282 -2.31 8.81 -13.83
CA ILE A 282 -1.66 9.03 -12.53
C ILE A 282 -0.50 10.03 -12.67
N GLU A 283 0.32 9.90 -13.71
CA GLU A 283 1.42 10.81 -14.01
C GLU A 283 0.92 12.27 -14.14
N LEU A 284 -0.22 12.49 -14.80
CA LEU A 284 -0.82 13.82 -14.92
C LEU A 284 -1.26 14.43 -13.57
N HIS A 285 -1.66 13.59 -12.60
CA HIS A 285 -1.94 14.07 -11.25
C HIS A 285 -0.65 14.46 -10.52
N MET A 286 0.42 13.68 -10.67
CA MET A 286 1.73 14.00 -10.08
C MET A 286 2.31 15.32 -10.62
N GLN A 287 2.15 15.57 -11.92
CA GLN A 287 2.58 16.81 -12.57
C GLN A 287 1.93 18.06 -11.94
N SER A 288 0.75 17.93 -11.36
CA SER A 288 0.07 19.05 -10.69
C SER A 288 0.39 19.21 -9.21
N SER A 289 1.15 18.28 -8.62
CA SER A 289 1.49 18.31 -7.20
C SER A 289 2.98 18.50 -6.95
N HIS A 290 3.81 17.58 -7.42
CA HIS A 290 5.25 17.56 -7.10
C HIS A 290 6.12 17.19 -8.31
N LEU A 291 5.56 17.22 -9.52
CA LEU A 291 6.22 16.94 -10.81
C LEU A 291 6.65 15.48 -11.00
N HIS A 292 7.52 14.96 -10.14
CA HIS A 292 8.00 13.58 -10.10
C HIS A 292 8.37 13.20 -8.65
N ALA A 293 8.58 11.92 -8.37
CA ALA A 293 9.15 11.49 -7.08
C ALA A 293 10.60 12.02 -6.91
N PRO A 294 11.13 12.16 -5.69
CA PRO A 294 12.47 12.72 -5.47
C PRO A 294 13.58 11.98 -6.24
N THR A 295 14.32 12.69 -7.10
CA THR A 295 15.34 12.11 -8.00
C THR A 295 16.45 11.42 -7.21
N LEU A 296 16.99 12.07 -6.17
CA LEU A 296 18.08 11.50 -5.36
C LEU A 296 17.69 10.16 -4.73
N SER A 297 16.45 10.04 -4.21
CA SER A 297 15.95 8.78 -3.66
C SER A 297 15.81 7.69 -4.73
N GLN A 298 15.42 8.07 -5.95
CA GLN A 298 15.37 7.15 -7.10
C GLN A 298 16.76 6.67 -7.52
N VAL A 299 17.76 7.55 -7.56
CA VAL A 299 19.14 7.20 -7.89
C VAL A 299 19.73 6.29 -6.82
N ILE A 300 19.52 6.57 -5.53
CA ILE A 300 19.94 5.70 -4.42
C ILE A 300 19.33 4.30 -4.56
N ALA A 301 18.02 4.22 -4.83
CA ALA A 301 17.35 2.94 -5.04
C ALA A 301 17.89 2.19 -6.27
N TYR A 302 18.13 2.89 -7.39
CA TYR A 302 18.73 2.29 -8.58
C TYR A 302 20.15 1.77 -8.32
N LYS A 303 21.01 2.56 -7.66
CA LYS A 303 22.37 2.13 -7.29
C LYS A 303 22.34 0.90 -6.39
N LEU A 304 21.45 0.87 -5.40
CA LEU A 304 21.24 -0.29 -4.54
C LEU A 304 20.86 -1.54 -5.36
N LEU A 305 19.87 -1.41 -6.26
CA LEU A 305 19.42 -2.49 -7.12
C LEU A 305 20.51 -2.98 -8.08
N LYS A 306 21.37 -2.08 -8.57
CA LYS A 306 22.50 -2.43 -9.43
C LYS A 306 23.56 -3.24 -8.67
N ILE A 307 23.84 -2.88 -7.42
CA ILE A 307 24.81 -3.59 -6.56
C ILE A 307 24.26 -4.95 -6.12
N TRP A 308 22.98 -4.99 -5.73
CA TRP A 308 22.35 -6.19 -5.20
C TRP A 308 21.92 -7.15 -6.31
N GLY A 309 21.45 -6.64 -7.44
CA GLY A 309 20.70 -7.41 -8.42
C GLY A 309 19.42 -8.00 -7.81
N TYR A 310 18.73 -8.81 -8.62
CA TYR A 310 17.48 -9.45 -8.20
C TYR A 310 17.69 -10.41 -7.03
N GLU A 311 18.73 -11.26 -7.09
CA GLU A 311 18.94 -12.32 -6.10
C GLU A 311 19.22 -11.79 -4.69
N LYS A 312 20.15 -10.83 -4.53
CA LYS A 312 20.41 -10.26 -3.19
C LYS A 312 19.23 -9.42 -2.68
N MET A 313 18.42 -8.83 -3.58
CA MET A 313 17.19 -8.17 -3.16
C MET A 313 16.17 -9.18 -2.59
N MET A 314 16.00 -10.33 -3.25
CA MET A 314 15.14 -11.41 -2.75
C MET A 314 15.68 -12.02 -1.45
N GLU A 315 17.01 -12.13 -1.32
CA GLU A 315 17.67 -12.52 -0.07
C GLU A 315 17.41 -11.51 1.06
N HIS A 316 17.51 -10.22 0.77
CA HIS A 316 17.20 -9.15 1.71
C HIS A 316 15.74 -9.24 2.20
N PHE A 317 14.79 -9.44 1.30
CA PHE A 317 13.39 -9.70 1.67
C PHE A 317 13.24 -10.96 2.51
N ARG A 318 13.98 -12.04 2.20
CA ARG A 318 13.98 -13.26 3.03
C ARG A 318 14.47 -12.98 4.45
N ARG A 319 15.53 -12.19 4.63
CA ARG A 319 16.03 -11.79 5.96
C ARG A 319 14.97 -11.01 6.73
N ILE A 320 14.28 -10.07 6.07
CA ILE A 320 13.15 -9.33 6.65
C ILE A 320 12.02 -10.28 7.06
N ARG A 321 11.62 -11.22 6.20
CA ARG A 321 10.58 -12.22 6.51
C ARG A 321 10.94 -13.02 7.76
N LEU A 322 12.16 -13.54 7.84
CA LEU A 322 12.62 -14.33 8.99
C LEU A 322 12.59 -13.51 10.28
N PHE A 323 13.09 -12.28 10.23
CA PHE A 323 13.09 -11.37 11.37
C PHE A 323 11.66 -11.11 11.89
N TYR A 324 10.74 -10.74 11.01
CA TYR A 324 9.36 -10.46 11.43
C TYR A 324 8.57 -11.73 11.77
N LYS A 325 8.88 -12.89 11.18
CA LYS A 325 8.27 -14.18 11.56
C LYS A 325 8.60 -14.52 13.01
N GLN A 326 9.88 -14.41 13.41
CA GLN A 326 10.30 -14.63 14.79
C GLN A 326 9.55 -13.69 15.74
N ARG A 327 9.44 -12.41 15.39
CA ARG A 327 8.71 -11.42 16.21
C ARG A 327 7.21 -11.69 16.28
N ARG A 328 6.60 -12.17 15.18
CA ARG A 328 5.20 -12.63 15.12
C ARG A 328 4.98 -13.81 16.07
N ASP A 329 5.87 -14.79 16.04
CA ASP A 329 5.80 -15.98 16.91
C ASP A 329 5.93 -15.57 18.40
N LEU A 330 6.84 -14.64 18.72
CA LEU A 330 7.02 -14.11 20.07
C LEU A 330 5.77 -13.39 20.58
N ILE A 331 5.26 -12.38 19.86
CA ILE A 331 4.08 -11.61 20.32
C ILE A 331 2.84 -12.50 20.42
N ALA A 332 2.68 -13.50 19.53
CA ALA A 332 1.58 -14.45 19.62
C ALA A 332 1.68 -15.35 20.86
N GLY A 333 2.89 -15.79 21.22
CA GLY A 333 3.12 -16.52 22.47
C GLY A 333 2.79 -15.68 23.71
N LEU A 334 3.24 -14.42 23.72
CA LEU A 334 2.97 -13.47 24.80
C LEU A 334 1.47 -13.12 24.90
N ALA A 335 0.79 -12.97 23.77
CA ALA A 335 -0.64 -12.70 23.75
C ALA A 335 -1.44 -13.89 24.30
N LYS A 336 -1.04 -15.14 23.97
CA LYS A 336 -1.61 -16.35 24.60
C LYS A 336 -1.37 -16.38 26.12
N LYS A 337 -0.16 -16.00 26.57
CA LYS A 337 0.21 -15.97 28.00
C LYS A 337 -0.64 -14.97 28.79
N HIS A 338 -0.75 -13.73 28.31
CA HIS A 338 -1.34 -12.62 29.09
C HIS A 338 -2.83 -12.41 28.85
N LEU A 339 -3.33 -12.69 27.64
CA LEU A 339 -4.70 -12.38 27.24
C LEU A 339 -5.62 -13.59 27.27
N HIS A 340 -5.17 -14.72 27.83
CA HIS A 340 -6.02 -15.91 28.00
C HIS A 340 -7.29 -15.57 28.79
N GLY A 341 -8.45 -15.90 28.22
CA GLY A 341 -9.76 -15.58 28.79
C GLY A 341 -10.19 -14.12 28.66
N LEU A 342 -9.34 -13.23 28.13
CA LEU A 342 -9.63 -11.80 27.98
C LEU A 342 -9.84 -11.37 26.53
N ALA A 343 -9.17 -12.02 25.58
CA ALA A 343 -9.25 -11.68 24.17
C ALA A 343 -9.01 -12.90 23.26
N GLU A 344 -9.41 -12.78 22.00
CA GLU A 344 -9.02 -13.66 20.91
C GLU A 344 -8.20 -12.91 19.85
N PHE A 345 -7.41 -13.64 19.08
CA PHE A 345 -6.69 -13.10 17.95
C PHE A 345 -6.35 -14.21 16.95
N SER A 346 -6.23 -13.83 15.69
CA SER A 346 -5.78 -14.73 14.61
C SER A 346 -4.29 -14.54 14.37
N LEU A 347 -3.59 -15.63 14.08
CA LEU A 347 -2.15 -15.59 13.87
C LEU A 347 -1.83 -14.87 12.55
N PRO A 348 -1.11 -13.73 12.56
CA PRO A 348 -0.83 -12.99 11.34
C PRO A 348 -0.02 -13.83 10.35
N SER A 349 -0.38 -13.74 9.07
CA SER A 349 0.27 -14.49 7.98
C SER A 349 1.26 -13.65 7.17
N ALA A 350 1.28 -12.33 7.39
CA ALA A 350 2.26 -11.41 6.82
C ALA A 350 2.29 -10.08 7.60
N GLY A 351 3.24 -9.20 7.26
CA GLY A 351 3.31 -7.84 7.81
C GLY A 351 3.81 -7.83 9.26
N PHE A 352 3.35 -6.87 10.06
CA PHE A 352 3.79 -6.72 11.45
C PHE A 352 2.70 -6.26 12.43
N PHE A 353 1.45 -6.64 12.17
CA PHE A 353 0.29 -6.29 12.99
C PHE A 353 -0.38 -7.54 13.55
N LEU A 354 -0.76 -7.47 14.83
CA LEU A 354 -1.62 -8.43 15.51
C LEU A 354 -2.96 -7.74 15.80
N TRP A 355 -4.05 -8.37 15.36
CA TRP A 355 -5.41 -7.89 15.57
C TRP A 355 -6.08 -8.69 16.68
N ILE A 356 -6.40 -7.99 17.77
CA ILE A 356 -6.85 -8.58 19.02
C ILE A 356 -8.30 -8.14 19.24
N LYS A 357 -9.24 -9.07 19.36
CA LYS A 357 -10.64 -8.79 19.71
C LYS A 357 -10.84 -9.07 21.20
N VAL A 358 -11.24 -8.06 21.95
CA VAL A 358 -11.40 -8.15 23.40
C VAL A 358 -12.82 -8.60 23.74
N TRP A 359 -12.95 -9.51 24.72
CA TRP A 359 -14.23 -10.00 25.19
C TRP A 359 -14.86 -9.03 26.20
N GLY A 360 -16.20 -8.97 26.23
CA GLY A 360 -16.96 -8.16 27.21
C GLY A 360 -16.92 -6.64 27.01
N ILE A 361 -16.01 -6.11 26.17
CA ILE A 361 -15.87 -4.68 25.92
C ILE A 361 -16.37 -4.37 24.50
N LYS A 362 -17.37 -3.49 24.36
CA LYS A 362 -17.93 -3.14 23.04
C LYS A 362 -17.08 -2.15 22.27
N ASP A 363 -16.45 -1.21 22.97
CA ASP A 363 -15.64 -0.15 22.37
C ASP A 363 -14.34 0.06 23.15
N THR A 364 -13.23 -0.19 22.47
CA THR A 364 -11.87 -0.07 23.02
C THR A 364 -11.30 1.35 22.94
N TRP A 365 -11.98 2.31 22.30
CA TRP A 365 -11.38 3.61 22.00
C TRP A 365 -10.91 4.36 23.24
N LYS A 366 -11.79 4.59 24.21
CA LYS A 366 -11.44 5.30 25.47
C LYS A 366 -10.42 4.51 26.29
N MET A 367 -10.62 3.19 26.37
CA MET A 367 -9.70 2.29 27.08
C MET A 367 -8.27 2.43 26.54
N VAL A 368 -8.08 2.36 25.23
CA VAL A 368 -6.75 2.40 24.60
C VAL A 368 -6.17 3.81 24.54
N MET A 369 -6.96 4.81 24.09
CA MET A 369 -6.43 6.16 23.79
C MET A 369 -6.24 7.03 25.03
N GLN A 370 -6.96 6.75 26.13
CA GLN A 370 -6.86 7.54 27.36
C GLN A 370 -6.15 6.72 28.45
N ARG A 371 -6.74 5.59 28.85
CA ARG A 371 -6.23 4.77 29.96
C ARG A 371 -5.00 3.94 29.59
N GLY A 372 -4.86 3.50 28.34
CA GLY A 372 -3.67 2.78 27.89
C GLY A 372 -2.41 3.62 28.06
N VAL A 373 -2.47 4.89 27.66
CA VAL A 373 -1.34 5.83 27.77
C VAL A 373 -0.93 6.02 29.23
N THR A 374 -1.88 6.18 30.16
CA THR A 374 -1.57 6.32 31.59
C THR A 374 -0.98 5.04 32.20
N HIS A 375 -1.31 3.87 31.65
CA HIS A 375 -0.71 2.58 32.00
C HIS A 375 0.63 2.31 31.29
N GLY A 376 1.12 3.26 30.48
CA GLY A 376 2.39 3.12 29.77
C GLY A 376 2.34 2.13 28.60
N VAL A 377 1.18 1.96 27.97
CA VAL A 377 1.02 1.15 26.74
C VAL A 377 0.26 1.92 25.67
N LEU A 378 0.80 1.97 24.45
CA LEU A 378 0.17 2.62 23.32
C LEU A 378 -0.14 1.60 22.23
N MET A 379 -1.42 1.44 21.91
CA MET A 379 -1.92 0.62 20.80
C MET A 379 -2.93 1.43 19.98
N ALA A 380 -3.40 0.88 18.86
CA ALA A 380 -4.41 1.55 18.06
C ALA A 380 -5.79 0.91 18.31
N PRO A 381 -6.83 1.69 18.66
CA PRO A 381 -8.19 1.16 18.83
C PRO A 381 -8.77 0.72 17.50
N GLY A 382 -9.59 -0.33 17.53
CA GLY A 382 -10.09 -0.98 16.32
C GLY A 382 -10.97 -0.07 15.47
N ALA A 383 -11.77 0.79 16.11
CA ALA A 383 -12.65 1.74 15.42
C ALA A 383 -11.87 2.69 14.49
N ALA A 384 -10.58 2.96 14.76
CA ALA A 384 -9.75 3.79 13.88
C ALA A 384 -9.53 3.19 12.48
N PHE A 385 -9.78 1.89 12.31
CA PHE A 385 -9.60 1.15 11.06
C PHE A 385 -10.92 0.80 10.37
N MET A 386 -12.05 1.09 11.00
CA MET A 386 -13.37 0.74 10.45
C MET A 386 -13.77 1.74 9.37
N ALA A 387 -14.58 1.30 8.40
CA ALA A 387 -15.17 2.17 7.38
C ALA A 387 -16.01 3.32 8.00
N ASP A 388 -16.72 3.02 9.09
CA ASP A 388 -17.37 4.02 9.95
C ASP A 388 -16.69 4.04 11.32
N PRO A 389 -15.78 5.00 11.59
CA PRO A 389 -15.07 5.09 12.85
C PRO A 389 -15.95 5.58 14.02
N SER A 390 -17.20 5.98 13.76
CA SER A 390 -18.15 6.34 14.82
C SER A 390 -18.82 5.12 15.47
N GLN A 391 -18.74 3.94 14.84
CA GLN A 391 -19.28 2.71 15.39
C GLN A 391 -18.34 2.11 16.45
N PRO A 392 -18.90 1.50 17.52
CA PRO A 392 -18.11 0.82 18.53
C PRO A 392 -17.34 -0.36 17.93
N CYS A 393 -16.09 -0.56 18.37
CA CYS A 393 -15.27 -1.68 17.96
C CYS A 393 -14.49 -2.26 19.14
N ASN A 394 -14.65 -3.56 19.36
CA ASN A 394 -14.02 -4.30 20.46
C ASN A 394 -12.57 -4.73 20.16
N ALA A 395 -12.00 -4.30 19.04
CA ALA A 395 -10.69 -4.76 18.60
C ALA A 395 -9.56 -3.75 18.89
N ILE A 396 -8.32 -4.23 18.89
CA ILE A 396 -7.10 -3.46 19.09
C ILE A 396 -6.06 -3.96 18.08
N ARG A 397 -5.32 -3.04 17.46
CA ARG A 397 -4.14 -3.39 16.65
C ARG A 397 -2.85 -3.15 17.44
N ALA A 398 -2.13 -4.22 17.72
CA ALA A 398 -0.76 -4.18 18.25
C ALA A 398 0.27 -4.35 17.13
N SER A 399 1.29 -3.49 17.10
CA SER A 399 2.41 -3.62 16.16
C SER A 399 3.57 -4.34 16.82
N PHE A 400 4.08 -5.40 16.21
CA PHE A 400 5.30 -6.07 16.64
C PHE A 400 6.52 -5.62 15.85
N ALA A 401 6.50 -4.41 15.29
CA ALA A 401 7.55 -3.95 14.38
C ALA A 401 8.86 -3.53 15.08
N LYS A 402 8.77 -2.81 16.21
CA LYS A 402 9.90 -2.09 16.81
C LYS A 402 10.29 -2.55 18.22
N ALA A 403 9.30 -2.79 19.09
CA ALA A 403 9.52 -3.02 20.51
C ALA A 403 10.44 -4.23 20.79
N SER A 404 11.24 -4.21 21.86
CA SER A 404 11.98 -5.39 22.29
C SER A 404 11.05 -6.51 22.75
N TYR A 405 11.59 -7.71 23.01
CA TYR A 405 10.80 -8.80 23.58
C TYR A 405 10.25 -8.43 24.96
N GLU A 406 11.09 -7.83 25.80
CA GLU A 406 10.76 -7.39 27.16
C GLU A 406 9.68 -6.30 27.13
N GLU A 407 9.80 -5.35 26.20
CA GLU A 407 8.78 -4.32 25.98
C GLU A 407 7.46 -4.91 25.50
N MET A 408 7.48 -5.94 24.63
CA MET A 408 6.26 -6.62 24.18
C MET A 408 5.59 -7.42 25.31
N ASP A 409 6.37 -8.12 26.15
CA ASP A 409 5.86 -8.88 27.30
C ASP A 409 5.17 -7.93 28.29
N LEU A 410 5.85 -6.84 28.66
CA LEU A 410 5.32 -5.81 29.55
C LEU A 410 4.10 -5.08 28.95
N ALA A 411 4.10 -4.80 27.65
CA ALA A 411 2.97 -4.16 26.98
C ALA A 411 1.71 -5.03 27.00
N LEU A 412 1.85 -6.35 26.79
CA LEU A 412 0.73 -7.29 26.83
C LEU A 412 0.24 -7.58 28.26
N GLU A 413 1.14 -7.58 29.24
CA GLU A 413 0.79 -7.60 30.66
C GLU A 413 -0.05 -6.37 31.04
N ARG A 414 0.40 -5.17 30.67
CA ARG A 414 -0.33 -3.91 30.90
C ARG A 414 -1.68 -3.88 30.20
N LEU A 415 -1.75 -4.42 28.97
CA LEU A 415 -3.02 -4.58 28.27
C LEU A 415 -3.98 -5.50 29.03
N ALA A 416 -3.49 -6.63 29.58
CA ALA A 416 -4.32 -7.55 30.34
C ALA A 416 -4.88 -6.90 31.62
N ILE A 417 -4.08 -6.09 32.33
CA ILE A 417 -4.53 -5.31 33.49
C ILE A 417 -5.63 -4.33 33.05
N LEU A 418 -5.36 -3.56 31.99
CA LEU A 418 -6.29 -2.57 31.47
C LEU A 418 -7.64 -3.17 31.05
N ILE A 419 -7.64 -4.34 30.41
CA ILE A 419 -8.88 -5.05 30.02
C ILE A 419 -9.67 -5.46 31.28
N ARG A 420 -9.01 -5.99 32.31
CA ARG A 420 -9.69 -6.40 33.56
C ARG A 420 -10.32 -5.21 34.28
N GLU A 421 -9.61 -4.08 34.35
CA GLU A 421 -10.17 -2.84 34.93
C GLU A 421 -11.39 -2.35 34.15
N GLU A 422 -11.34 -2.40 32.82
CA GLU A 422 -12.45 -1.97 31.97
C GLU A 422 -13.69 -2.85 32.15
N LEU A 423 -13.52 -4.17 32.34
CA LEU A 423 -14.62 -5.09 32.60
C LEU A 423 -15.34 -4.76 33.93
N VAL A 424 -14.57 -4.46 34.99
CA VAL A 424 -15.15 -4.05 36.29
C VAL A 424 -15.91 -2.72 36.17
N LEU A 425 -15.37 -1.76 35.42
CA LEU A 425 -16.07 -0.50 35.16
C LEU A 425 -17.37 -0.71 34.40
N GLY A 426 -17.38 -1.60 33.40
CA GLY A 426 -18.58 -1.96 32.63
C GLY A 426 -19.69 -2.52 33.52
N ASP A 427 -19.35 -3.45 34.41
CA ASP A 427 -20.30 -4.07 35.34
C ASP A 427 -20.88 -3.03 36.33
N SER A 428 -20.05 -2.10 36.82
CA SER A 428 -20.50 -1.06 37.76
C SER A 428 -21.47 -0.03 37.16
N ILE A 429 -21.40 0.21 35.84
CA ILE A 429 -22.32 1.12 35.15
C ILE A 429 -23.68 0.42 34.95
N THR A 430 -23.69 -0.87 34.59
CA THR A 430 -24.93 -1.64 34.42
C THR A 430 -25.71 -1.85 35.72
N ASP A 431 -25.04 -1.94 36.87
CA ASP A 431 -25.70 -2.05 38.19
C ASP A 431 -26.27 -0.72 38.71
N SER A 432 -25.94 0.42 38.09
CA SER A 432 -26.46 1.75 38.47
C SER A 432 -27.59 2.26 37.56
N GLU A 433 -27.90 1.52 36.48
CA GLU A 433 -29.01 1.79 35.57
C GLU A 433 -30.20 0.81 35.76
N ILE A 434 -30.19 0.02 36.85
CA ILE A 434 -31.30 -0.81 37.36
C ILE A 434 -31.74 -0.24 38.69
#